data_AF-A0A2M7F9X1-F1
#
_entry.id   AF-A0A2M7F9X1-F1
#
_cell.length_a   1.000
_cell.length_b   1.000
_cell.length_c   1.000
_cell.angle_alpha   90.00
_cell.angle_beta   90.00
_cell.angle_gamma   90.00
#
_symmetry.space_group_name_H-M   'P 1'
#
loop_
_entity.id
_entity.type
_entity.pdbx_description
1 polymer ?
#
loop_
_entity_poly.entity_id
_entity_poly.type
_entity_poly.pdbx_seq_one_letter_code
_entity_poly.pdbx_strand_id
1 'polypeptide(L)' 'PGILDPLNPYVFTHSFGDDPKIKTRDKNILVVEGIDVLNATPLLDIKPYIPRFDRIETASEGWTANKQWRQKPEGRE' A
#
# COMPACT_ATOMS: atom_id res chain seq x y z
N PRO A 1 15.73 -3.66 16.62
CA PRO A 1 14.70 -2.68 17.04
C PRO A 1 15.07 -1.27 16.51
N GLY A 2 14.66 -0.98 15.28
CA GLY A 2 14.93 0.30 14.63
C GLY A 2 14.10 1.41 15.25
N ILE A 3 14.75 2.54 15.54
CA ILE A 3 14.12 3.76 16.05
C ILE A 3 13.13 4.27 15.00
N LEU A 4 11.87 4.44 15.41
CA LEU A 4 10.88 5.17 14.64
C LEU A 4 11.38 6.61 14.53
N ASP A 5 11.75 7.06 13.33
CA ASP A 5 12.04 8.48 13.10
C ASP A 5 10.70 9.23 13.08
N PRO A 6 10.40 10.08 14.08
CA PRO A 6 9.13 10.79 14.16
C PRO A 6 8.95 11.83 13.04
N LEU A 7 10.03 12.19 12.31
CA LEU A 7 9.98 13.08 11.15
C LEU A 7 9.85 12.32 9.82
N ASN A 8 10.01 10.99 9.85
CA ASN A 8 9.86 10.12 8.69
C ASN A 8 8.85 9.02 9.02
N PRO A 9 7.54 9.22 8.76
CA PRO A 9 6.47 8.33 9.20
C PRO A 9 6.48 6.94 8.52
N TYR A 10 7.53 6.59 7.78
CA TYR A 10 7.64 5.37 7.03
C TYR A 10 8.76 4.51 7.59
N VAL A 11 8.35 3.56 8.44
CA VAL A 11 9.20 2.53 9.02
C VAL A 11 9.34 1.41 7.99
N PHE A 12 10.56 1.11 7.56
CA PHE A 12 10.80 0.06 6.56
C PHE A 12 11.64 -1.07 7.15
N THR A 13 11.15 -2.29 6.99
CA THR A 13 11.90 -3.53 7.23
C THR A 13 12.10 -4.23 5.89
N HIS A 14 13.35 -4.42 5.47
CA HIS A 14 13.68 -5.25 4.30
C HIS A 14 13.34 -6.72 4.61
N SER A 15 12.32 -7.23 3.94
CA SER A 15 12.05 -8.66 3.80
C SER A 15 11.76 -8.90 2.33
N PHE A 16 12.64 -9.63 1.64
CA PHE A 16 12.45 -10.02 0.23
C PHE A 16 11.20 -10.90 0.12
N GLY A 17 10.15 -10.39 -0.51
CA GLY A 17 8.93 -11.11 -0.82
C GLY A 17 8.07 -10.29 -1.77
N ASP A 18 7.46 -10.96 -2.76
CA ASP A 18 6.76 -10.32 -3.89
C ASP A 18 5.34 -9.81 -3.54
N ASP A 19 4.91 -9.95 -2.28
CA ASP A 19 3.54 -9.65 -1.84
C ASP A 19 3.54 -8.61 -0.70
N PRO A 20 3.31 -7.32 -1.03
CA PRO A 20 3.33 -6.26 -0.04
C PRO A 20 2.12 -6.33 0.88
N LYS A 21 2.36 -6.36 2.20
CA LYS A 21 1.31 -6.47 3.23
C LYS A 21 1.37 -5.35 4.24
N ILE A 22 0.19 -4.86 4.63
CA ILE A 22 0.03 -3.95 5.76
C ILE A 22 0.01 -4.78 7.05
N LYS A 23 0.91 -4.46 7.99
CA LYS A 23 0.95 -5.08 9.32
C LYS A 23 0.13 -4.29 10.33
N THR A 24 0.34 -2.99 10.38
CA THR A 24 -0.35 -2.10 11.32
C THR A 24 -0.56 -0.73 10.70
N ARG A 25 -1.55 -0.01 11.24
CA ARG A 25 -1.83 1.39 10.92
C ARG A 25 -1.98 2.18 12.20
N ASP A 26 -1.20 3.24 12.34
CA ASP A 26 -1.38 4.26 13.38
C ASP A 26 -1.49 5.64 12.72
N LYS A 27 -2.72 6.18 12.68
CA LYS A 27 -3.03 7.45 12.01
C LYS A 27 -2.45 7.51 10.58
N ASN A 28 -1.39 8.28 10.37
CA ASN A 28 -0.71 8.51 9.11
C ASN A 28 0.56 7.65 8.91
N ILE A 29 0.81 6.70 9.82
CA ILE A 29 1.93 5.75 9.77
C ILE A 29 1.38 4.38 9.37
N LEU A 30 1.96 3.80 8.33
CA LEU A 30 1.71 2.42 7.90
C LEU A 30 3.00 1.62 8.07
N VAL A 31 2.92 0.50 8.80
CA VAL A 31 4.00 -0.49 8.85
C VAL A 31 3.68 -1.57 7.83
N VAL A 32 4.58 -1.76 6.87
CA VAL A 32 4.41 -2.68 5.74
C VAL A 32 5.60 -3.64 5.63
N GLU A 33 5.38 -4.79 5.02
CA GLU A 33 6.42 -5.76 4.64
C GLU A 33 6.34 -6.08 3.15
N GLY A 34 7.37 -6.73 2.59
CA GLY A 34 7.34 -7.22 1.21
C GLY A 34 7.50 -6.11 0.16
N ILE A 35 8.27 -5.07 0.47
CA ILE A 35 8.60 -3.99 -0.46
C ILE A 35 10.11 -3.86 -0.61
N ASP A 36 10.55 -3.64 -1.85
CA ASP A 36 11.95 -3.45 -2.22
C ASP A 36 12.18 -1.99 -2.61
N VAL A 37 12.38 -1.14 -1.60
CA VAL A 37 12.63 0.30 -1.76
C VAL A 37 13.66 0.77 -0.74
N LEU A 38 14.46 1.76 -1.12
CA LEU A 38 15.45 2.37 -0.22
C LEU A 38 14.75 3.22 0.85
N ASN A 39 15.39 3.34 2.01
CA ASN A 39 14.94 4.22 3.07
C ASN A 39 14.81 5.67 2.58
N ALA A 40 13.77 6.36 3.04
CA ALA A 40 13.43 7.73 2.67
C ALA A 40 13.14 7.96 1.17
N THR A 41 12.85 6.91 0.40
CA THR A 41 12.28 7.05 -0.95
C THR A 41 10.93 7.77 -0.86
N PRO A 42 10.71 8.89 -1.57
CA PRO A 42 9.44 9.62 -1.53
C PRO A 42 8.26 8.76 -1.99
N LEU A 43 7.18 8.77 -1.19
CA LEU A 43 5.92 8.12 -1.54
C LEU A 43 5.07 9.02 -2.42
N LEU A 44 4.68 8.53 -3.60
CA LEU A 44 3.88 9.31 -4.55
C LEU A 44 2.38 9.11 -4.36
N ASP A 45 1.93 7.88 -4.14
CA ASP A 45 0.52 7.55 -4.03
C ASP A 45 0.30 6.21 -3.30
N ILE A 46 -0.89 6.03 -2.72
CA ILE A 46 -1.36 4.77 -2.15
C ILE A 46 -2.68 4.40 -2.83
N LYS A 47 -2.74 3.22 -3.44
CA LYS A 47 -3.95 2.69 -4.08
C LYS A 47 -4.43 1.43 -3.35
N PRO A 48 -5.76 1.20 -3.28
CA PRO A 48 -6.27 -0.11 -2.85
C PRO A 48 -5.88 -1.18 -3.87
N TYR A 49 -5.70 -2.41 -3.40
CA TYR A 49 -5.67 -3.59 -4.26
C TYR A 49 -7.06 -3.82 -4.87
N ILE A 50 -7.13 -3.94 -6.19
CA ILE A 50 -8.33 -4.21 -6.96
C ILE A 50 -8.13 -5.52 -7.74
N PRO A 51 -8.75 -6.65 -7.37
CA PRO A 51 -8.52 -7.95 -8.02
C PRO A 51 -8.78 -7.96 -9.53
N ARG A 52 -9.61 -7.04 -10.03
CA ARG A 52 -9.87 -6.89 -11.46
C ARG A 52 -8.64 -6.38 -12.24
N PHE A 53 -7.77 -5.61 -11.61
CA PHE A 53 -6.63 -4.95 -12.25
C PHE A 53 -5.27 -5.47 -11.75
N ASP A 54 -5.23 -6.00 -10.54
CA ASP A 54 -4.02 -6.46 -9.88
C ASP A 54 -3.96 -8.01 -9.84
N ARG A 55 -2.81 -8.60 -9.49
CA ARG A 55 -2.54 -10.05 -9.63
C ARG A 55 -2.05 -10.73 -8.34
N ILE A 56 -2.70 -10.45 -7.21
CA ILE A 56 -2.41 -11.10 -5.91
C ILE A 56 -3.66 -11.86 -5.48
N GLU A 57 -3.77 -13.13 -5.88
CA GLU A 57 -5.00 -13.93 -5.72
C GLU A 57 -5.50 -14.01 -4.26
N THR A 58 -4.59 -13.94 -3.29
CA THR A 58 -4.89 -14.03 -1.87
C THR A 58 -5.15 -12.68 -1.20
N ALA A 59 -5.00 -11.56 -1.92
CA ALA A 59 -5.17 -10.23 -1.34
C ALA A 59 -6.65 -9.86 -1.17
N SER A 60 -6.94 -9.11 -0.10
CA SER A 60 -8.27 -8.58 0.17
C SER A 60 -8.55 -7.33 -0.67
N GLU A 61 -9.80 -7.20 -1.14
CA GLU A 61 -10.32 -5.98 -1.79
C GLU A 61 -10.37 -4.74 -0.88
N GLY A 62 -10.05 -4.90 0.42
CA GLY A 62 -9.94 -3.82 1.38
C GLY A 62 -11.21 -2.95 1.43
N TRP A 63 -11.03 -1.63 1.36
CA TRP A 63 -12.14 -0.67 1.42
C TRP A 63 -12.97 -0.59 0.13
N THR A 64 -12.60 -1.33 -0.92
CA THR A 64 -13.34 -1.40 -2.18
C THR A 64 -14.27 -2.61 -2.30
N ALA A 65 -14.23 -3.56 -1.35
CA ALA A 65 -14.99 -4.82 -1.40
C ALA A 65 -16.50 -4.69 -1.69
N ASN A 66 -17.11 -3.55 -1.33
CA ASN A 66 -18.55 -3.30 -1.50
C ASN A 66 -18.85 -2.08 -2.39
N LYS A 67 -17.87 -1.61 -3.16
CA LYS A 67 -18.06 -0.47 -4.05
C LYS A 67 -18.56 -0.94 -5.40
N GLN A 68 -19.68 -0.36 -5.86
CA GLN A 68 -20.15 -0.62 -7.21
C GLN A 68 -19.22 0.01 -8.24
N TRP A 69 -19.09 -0.67 -9.38
CA TRP A 69 -18.33 -0.15 -10.49
C TRP A 69 -18.96 1.13 -11.04
N ARG A 70 -18.15 2.16 -11.22
CA ARG A 70 -18.55 3.42 -11.83
C ARG A 70 -17.91 3.56 -13.20
N GLN A 71 -18.67 3.98 -14.19
CA GLN A 71 -18.09 4.30 -15.51
C GLN A 71 -17.09 5.46 -15.38
N LYS A 72 -15.98 5.35 -16.11
CA LYS A 72 -14.98 6.41 -16.22
C LYS A 72 -15.68 7.66 -16.79
N PRO A 73 -15.55 8.84 -16.16
CA PRO A 73 -16.09 10.07 -16.74
C PRO A 73 -15.50 10.33 -18.12
N GLU A 74 -16.28 10.92 -19.02
CA GLU A 74 -15.77 11.42 -20.29
C GLU A 74 -14.66 12.45 -20.07
N GLY A 75 -13.67 12.49 -20.97
CA GLY A 75 -12.58 13.48 -20.93
C GLY A 75 -11.47 13.20 -19.90
N ARG A 76 -11.40 12.00 -19.32
CA ARG A 76 -10.26 11.56 -18.48
C ARG A 76 -9.44 10.53 -19.25
N GLU A 77 -8.15 10.81 -19.48
CA GLU A 77 -7.16 9.80 -19.92
C GLU A 77 -6.89 8.74 -18.85
#